data_AF-A0A7J6U5C8-F1
#
_entry.id   AF-A0A7J6U5C8-F1
#
_cell.length_a   1.000
_cell.length_b   1.000
_cell.length_c   1.000
_cell.angle_alpha   90.00
_cell.angle_beta   90.00
_cell.angle_gamma   90.00
#
_symmetry.space_group_name_H-M   'P 1'
#
loop_
_entity.id
_entity.type
_entity.pdbx_description
1 polymer ?
#
loop_
_entity_poly.entity_id
_entity_poly.type
_entity_poly.pdbx_seq_one_letter_code
_entity_poly.pdbx_strand_id
1 'polypeptide(L)'
;MSTTKLYDGDCDGCGHATEMEVEDASNRPGVPPAPLEPSNEDVALDLLLGGFPQSFIDFIFITQRCNGDRAHRPTPSKPISLDTVKTLLTKAESRLTGGRPLEALQHYMELAGYLHKGGDLAAGMYFYCRSANVASCEATPVAAETFYKMGMIKTELMDLQGGIITLERAL
;
A
#
# COMPACT_ATOMS: atom_id res chain seq x y z
N MET A 1 -52.64 42.42 -28.66
CA MET A 1 -51.70 41.99 -29.72
C MET A 1 -51.55 40.49 -29.58
N SER A 2 -52.37 39.72 -30.28
CA SER A 2 -52.19 39.24 -31.66
C SER A 2 -51.46 37.90 -31.69
N THR A 3 -52.20 36.90 -32.14
CA THR A 3 -51.95 35.48 -32.37
C THR A 3 -50.84 35.19 -33.38
N THR A 4 -50.14 34.06 -33.24
CA THR A 4 -49.96 33.13 -34.38
C THR A 4 -49.70 31.70 -33.88
N LYS A 5 -50.58 30.77 -34.28
CA LYS A 5 -50.34 29.33 -34.34
C LYS A 5 -49.56 29.02 -35.61
N LEU A 6 -48.71 27.99 -35.61
CA LEU A 6 -48.48 27.15 -36.79
C LEU A 6 -48.13 25.74 -36.31
N TYR A 7 -49.06 24.82 -36.55
CA TYR A 7 -48.86 23.38 -36.60
C TYR A 7 -48.60 23.04 -38.08
N ASP A 8 -47.68 22.10 -38.33
CA ASP A 8 -47.91 20.86 -39.09
C ASP A 8 -46.58 20.30 -39.59
N GLY A 9 -46.40 19.00 -39.37
CA GLY A 9 -45.23 18.25 -39.77
C GLY A 9 -45.23 16.84 -39.19
N ASP A 10 -46.20 16.04 -39.62
CA ASP A 10 -46.27 14.60 -39.41
C ASP A 10 -44.97 13.90 -39.83
N CYS A 11 -44.45 13.04 -38.95
CA CYS A 11 -43.68 11.87 -39.34
C CYS A 11 -44.14 10.70 -38.46
N ASP A 12 -45.05 9.91 -39.03
CA ASP A 12 -45.36 8.56 -38.59
C ASP A 12 -44.09 7.70 -38.53
N GLY A 13 -43.85 7.05 -37.40
CA GLY A 13 -42.71 6.16 -37.22
C GLY A 13 -42.70 5.47 -35.85
N CYS A 14 -43.56 4.46 -35.71
CA CYS A 14 -43.52 3.33 -34.77
C CYS A 14 -42.56 3.39 -33.56
N GLY A 15 -43.12 3.41 -32.35
CA GLY A 15 -42.43 2.98 -31.14
C GLY A 15 -43.40 2.80 -29.98
N HIS A 16 -43.66 1.55 -29.62
CA HIS A 16 -44.44 1.16 -28.45
C HIS A 16 -43.94 1.85 -27.17
N ALA A 17 -44.90 2.16 -26.29
CA ALA A 17 -44.65 2.48 -24.90
C ALA A 17 -43.87 1.35 -24.21
N THR A 18 -42.84 1.70 -23.45
CA THR A 18 -42.53 0.99 -22.21
C THR A 18 -41.87 1.98 -21.27
N GLU A 19 -42.56 2.29 -20.18
CA GLU A 19 -41.98 2.96 -19.03
C GLU A 19 -40.76 2.15 -18.58
N MET A 20 -39.58 2.76 -18.63
CA MET A 20 -38.37 2.13 -18.15
C MET A 20 -38.41 2.23 -16.62
N GLU A 21 -38.91 1.18 -15.98
CA GLU A 21 -38.74 0.97 -14.54
C GLU A 21 -37.24 1.06 -14.24
N VAL A 22 -36.88 2.07 -13.44
CA VAL A 22 -35.56 2.15 -12.82
C VAL A 22 -35.53 1.00 -11.82
N GLU A 23 -34.96 -0.14 -12.22
CA GLU A 23 -34.63 -1.20 -11.27
C GLU A 23 -33.60 -0.65 -10.28
N ASP A 24 -34.11 -0.28 -9.11
CA ASP A 24 -33.32 0.00 -7.92
C ASP A 24 -32.58 -1.30 -7.55
N ALA A 25 -31.29 -1.35 -7.84
CA ALA A 25 -30.39 -2.47 -7.56
C ALA A 25 -30.14 -2.70 -6.04
N SER A 26 -31.00 -2.17 -5.18
CA SER A 26 -30.91 -2.18 -3.72
C SER A 26 -31.29 -3.53 -3.07
N ASN A 27 -31.87 -4.49 -3.80
CA ASN A 27 -32.40 -5.70 -3.15
C ASN A 27 -31.79 -7.03 -3.64
N ARG A 28 -30.46 -7.18 -3.51
CA ARG A 28 -29.84 -8.52 -3.45
C ARG A 28 -29.72 -8.97 -2.00
N PRO A 29 -30.47 -9.99 -1.54
CA PRO A 29 -30.28 -10.55 -0.22
C PRO A 29 -29.01 -11.41 -0.19
N GLY A 30 -28.12 -11.13 0.77
CA GLY A 30 -27.23 -12.17 1.30
C GLY A 30 -25.72 -12.04 1.07
N VAL A 31 -25.19 -10.92 0.58
CA VAL A 31 -23.73 -10.68 0.69
C VAL A 31 -23.51 -9.74 1.87
N PRO A 32 -22.94 -10.19 3.01
CA PRO A 32 -22.52 -9.27 4.06
C PRO A 32 -21.56 -8.26 3.43
N PRO A 33 -21.70 -6.96 3.72
CA PRO A 33 -20.79 -5.96 3.19
C PRO A 33 -19.37 -6.40 3.49
N ALA A 34 -18.50 -6.37 2.47
CA ALA A 34 -17.09 -6.65 2.67
C ALA A 34 -16.56 -5.78 3.82
N PRO A 35 -15.69 -6.30 4.71
CA PRO A 35 -15.12 -5.51 5.78
C PRO A 35 -14.57 -4.21 5.18
N LEU A 36 -15.02 -3.07 5.71
CA LEU A 36 -14.49 -1.77 5.32
C LEU A 36 -13.00 -1.79 5.66
N GLU A 37 -12.14 -1.66 4.64
CA GLU A 37 -10.72 -1.45 4.86
C GLU A 37 -10.53 -0.21 5.75
N PRO A 38 -9.68 -0.28 6.79
CA PRO A 38 -9.49 0.83 7.71
C PRO A 38 -8.92 2.03 6.96
N SER A 39 -9.29 3.25 7.34
CA SER A 39 -8.68 4.43 6.77
C SER A 39 -7.23 4.59 7.25
N ASN A 40 -6.43 5.40 6.55
CA ASN A 40 -5.08 5.75 7.02
C ASN A 40 -5.11 6.41 8.41
N GLU A 41 -6.14 7.21 8.70
CA GLU A 41 -6.28 7.88 10.00
C GLU A 41 -6.55 6.88 11.12
N ASP A 42 -7.41 5.88 10.86
CA ASP A 42 -7.71 4.80 11.82
C ASP A 42 -6.45 4.02 12.19
N VAL A 43 -5.67 3.60 11.18
CA VAL A 43 -4.44 2.84 11.41
C VAL A 43 -3.39 3.68 12.13
N ALA A 44 -3.24 4.96 11.76
CA ALA A 44 -2.30 5.85 12.41
C ALA A 44 -2.64 6.08 13.89
N LEU A 45 -3.92 6.30 14.21
CA LEU A 45 -4.39 6.43 15.59
C LEU A 45 -4.20 5.14 16.36
N ASP A 46 -4.52 3.98 15.77
CA ASP A 46 -4.34 2.69 16.43
C ASP A 46 -2.87 2.41 16.80
N LEU A 47 -1.93 2.76 15.93
CA LEU A 47 -0.50 2.60 16.20
C LEU A 47 -0.04 3.54 17.32
N LEU A 48 -0.48 4.80 17.29
CA LEU A 48 -0.13 5.80 18.30
C LEU A 48 -0.69 5.43 19.68
N LEU A 49 -1.99 5.10 19.75
CA LEU A 49 -2.68 4.74 20.99
C LEU A 49 -2.28 3.36 21.50
N GLY A 50 -1.88 2.46 20.61
CA GLY A 50 -1.35 1.13 20.95
C GLY A 50 0.05 1.15 21.57
N GLY A 51 0.69 2.32 21.68
CA GLY A 51 2.04 2.44 22.23
C GLY A 51 3.15 2.02 21.26
N PHE A 52 2.91 2.17 19.95
CA PHE A 52 3.86 1.87 18.88
C PHE A 52 4.29 3.16 18.15
N PRO A 53 4.94 4.12 18.84
CA PRO A 53 5.27 5.42 18.27
C PRO A 53 6.22 5.32 17.07
N GLN A 54 7.09 4.32 17.06
CA GLN A 54 8.00 4.15 15.94
C GLN A 54 7.29 3.59 14.70
N SER A 55 6.38 2.64 14.90
CA SER A 55 5.48 2.11 13.86
C SER A 55 4.57 3.20 13.32
N PHE A 56 4.10 4.11 14.16
CA PHE A 56 3.35 5.29 13.73
C PHE A 56 4.17 6.14 12.75
N ILE A 57 5.41 6.49 13.09
CA ILE A 57 6.31 7.25 12.21
C ILE A 57 6.54 6.50 10.89
N ASP A 58 6.79 5.19 10.98
CA ASP A 58 7.02 4.32 9.82
C ASP A 58 5.77 4.28 8.91
N PHE A 59 4.56 4.23 9.49
CA PHE A 59 3.30 4.24 8.76
C PHE A 59 3.04 5.59 8.07
N ILE A 60 3.33 6.70 8.75
CA ILE A 60 3.26 8.04 8.15
C ILE A 60 4.22 8.15 6.96
N PHE A 61 5.42 7.60 7.06
CA PHE A 61 6.35 7.55 5.94
C PHE A 61 5.77 6.78 4.74
N ILE A 62 5.17 5.61 4.96
CA ILE A 62 4.53 4.83 3.88
C ILE A 62 3.41 5.65 3.23
N THR A 63 2.51 6.20 4.03
CA THR A 63 1.25 6.79 3.54
C THR A 63 1.40 8.22 3.00
N GLN A 64 2.23 9.06 3.61
CA GLN A 64 2.43 10.45 3.15
C GLN A 64 3.38 10.55 1.97
N ARG A 65 4.35 9.63 1.85
CA ARG A 65 5.22 9.57 0.66
C ARG A 65 4.46 9.13 -0.60
N CYS A 66 3.36 8.39 -0.43
CA CYS A 66 2.44 8.05 -1.52
C CYS A 66 1.65 9.24 -2.09
N ASN A 67 1.66 10.42 -1.45
CA ASN A 67 0.91 11.58 -1.92
C ASN A 67 1.77 12.62 -2.66
N GLY A 68 3.10 12.64 -2.45
CA GLY A 68 3.99 13.66 -3.03
C GLY A 68 4.36 13.46 -4.50
N ASP A 69 4.31 12.23 -5.03
CA ASP A 69 4.92 11.87 -6.33
C ASP A 69 4.07 10.89 -7.15
N ARG A 70 2.75 11.08 -7.21
CA ARG A 70 1.85 10.19 -7.98
C ARG A 70 2.07 10.23 -9.50
N ALA A 71 2.77 11.24 -10.03
CA ALA A 71 2.90 11.47 -11.46
C ALA A 71 3.94 10.57 -12.18
N HIS A 72 4.85 9.93 -11.44
CA HIS A 72 5.93 9.09 -12.01
C HIS A 72 6.07 7.71 -11.37
N ARG A 73 5.15 7.33 -10.48
CA ARG A 73 5.17 5.97 -9.93
C ARG A 73 4.46 4.99 -10.86
N PRO A 74 5.07 3.82 -11.14
CA PRO A 74 4.31 2.71 -11.70
C PRO A 74 3.13 2.43 -10.76
N THR A 75 1.94 2.29 -11.34
CA THR A 75 0.76 1.91 -10.58
C THR A 75 1.04 0.60 -9.84
N PRO A 76 0.75 0.53 -8.53
CA PRO A 76 1.03 -0.67 -7.76
C PRO A 76 0.31 -1.86 -8.41
N SER A 77 1.05 -2.94 -8.65
CA SER A 77 0.51 -4.14 -9.34
C SER A 77 -0.62 -4.80 -8.54
N LYS A 78 -0.65 -4.55 -7.23
CA LYS A 78 -1.70 -4.96 -6.28
C LYS A 78 -1.92 -3.86 -5.24
N PRO A 79 -3.17 -3.62 -4.81
CA PRO A 79 -3.45 -2.71 -3.70
C PRO A 79 -2.76 -3.21 -2.42
N ILE A 80 -2.15 -2.27 -1.70
CA ILE A 80 -1.50 -2.51 -0.41
C ILE A 80 -2.59 -2.51 0.66
N SER A 81 -2.71 -3.62 1.40
CA SER A 81 -3.62 -3.79 2.55
C SER A 81 -3.03 -3.10 3.77
N LEU A 82 -3.80 -2.16 4.33
CA LEU A 82 -3.38 -1.38 5.48
C LEU A 82 -3.34 -2.23 6.76
N ASP A 83 -4.21 -3.24 6.87
CA ASP A 83 -4.22 -4.19 7.99
C ASP A 83 -2.93 -5.05 8.02
N THR A 84 -2.46 -5.49 6.85
CA THR A 84 -1.19 -6.21 6.73
C THR A 84 -0.01 -5.33 7.16
N VAL A 85 0.03 -4.07 6.70
CA VAL A 85 1.07 -3.11 7.07
C VAL A 85 1.07 -2.86 8.58
N LYS A 86 -0.10 -2.56 9.15
CA LYS A 86 -0.28 -2.35 10.60
C LYS A 86 0.22 -3.55 11.39
N THR A 87 -0.24 -4.75 11.04
CA THR A 87 0.13 -5.99 11.73
C THR A 87 1.65 -6.22 11.74
N LEU A 88 2.32 -6.02 10.61
CA LEU A 88 3.76 -6.23 10.52
C LEU A 88 4.56 -5.19 11.31
N LEU A 89 4.14 -3.92 11.26
CA LEU A 89 4.76 -2.85 12.04
C LEU A 89 4.63 -3.10 13.55
N THR A 90 3.42 -3.38 14.02
CA THR A 90 3.15 -3.68 15.42
C THR A 90 3.95 -4.89 15.92
N LYS A 91 4.03 -5.96 15.12
CA LYS A 91 4.86 -7.13 15.45
C LYS A 91 6.34 -6.76 15.53
N ALA A 92 6.87 -6.03 14.56
CA ALA A 92 8.28 -5.63 14.54
C ALA A 92 8.66 -4.81 15.78
N GLU A 93 7.90 -3.77 16.12
CA GLU A 93 8.18 -2.91 17.28
C GLU A 93 7.96 -3.64 18.61
N SER A 94 6.96 -4.51 18.71
CA SER A 94 6.79 -5.38 19.89
C SER A 94 8.00 -6.28 20.12
N ARG A 95 8.62 -6.78 19.05
CA ARG A 95 9.85 -7.58 19.14
C ARG A 95 11.06 -6.75 19.51
N LEU A 96 11.21 -5.54 18.98
CA LEU A 96 12.28 -4.62 19.39
C LEU A 96 12.19 -4.25 20.87
N THR A 97 11.00 -3.81 21.32
CA THR A 97 10.77 -3.43 22.72
C THR A 97 10.91 -4.62 23.66
N GLY A 98 10.59 -5.82 23.20
CA GLY A 98 10.82 -7.08 23.91
C GLY A 98 12.24 -7.64 23.85
N GLY A 99 13.23 -6.89 23.33
CA GLY A 99 14.64 -7.31 23.29
C GLY A 99 14.94 -8.45 22.30
N ARG A 100 14.10 -8.63 21.27
CA ARG A 100 14.22 -9.68 20.24
C ARG A 100 14.46 -9.06 18.85
N PRO A 101 15.62 -8.43 18.62
CA PRO A 101 15.89 -7.68 17.39
C PRO A 101 15.87 -8.55 16.12
N LEU A 102 16.30 -9.82 16.21
CA LEU A 102 16.24 -10.75 15.08
C LEU A 102 14.80 -11.07 14.63
N GLU A 103 13.88 -11.25 15.57
CA GLU A 103 12.47 -11.47 15.23
C GLU A 103 11.84 -10.19 14.66
N ALA A 104 12.25 -9.01 15.15
CA ALA A 104 11.81 -7.74 14.57
C ALA A 104 12.27 -7.59 13.11
N LEU A 105 13.51 -7.98 12.83
CA LEU A 105 14.09 -7.94 11.50
C LEU A 105 13.31 -8.79 10.50
N GLN A 106 12.84 -9.98 10.91
CA GLN A 106 12.00 -10.82 10.06
C GLN A 106 10.72 -10.10 9.62
N HIS A 107 10.06 -9.41 10.55
CA HIS A 107 8.84 -8.64 10.25
C HIS A 107 9.11 -7.42 9.36
N TYR A 108 10.25 -6.73 9.55
CA TYR A 108 10.63 -5.64 8.64
C TYR A 108 10.97 -6.14 7.23
N MET A 109 11.64 -7.29 7.09
CA MET A 109 11.90 -7.89 5.78
C MET A 109 10.62 -8.36 5.10
N GLU A 110 9.69 -8.92 5.85
CA GLU A 110 8.37 -9.31 5.34
C GLU A 110 7.60 -8.09 4.83
N LEU A 111 7.58 -7.00 5.60
CA LEU A 111 6.96 -5.73 5.19
C LEU A 111 7.65 -5.12 3.96
N ALA A 112 8.98 -5.13 3.93
CA ALA A 112 9.76 -4.62 2.81
C ALA A 112 9.44 -5.39 1.51
N GLY A 113 9.38 -6.72 1.58
CA GLY A 113 9.01 -7.57 0.45
C GLY A 113 7.54 -7.40 0.03
N TYR A 114 6.64 -7.17 0.98
CA TYR A 114 5.24 -6.88 0.70
C TYR A 114 5.09 -5.58 -0.10
N LEU A 115 5.74 -4.51 0.35
CA LEU A 115 5.73 -3.20 -0.30
C LEU A 115 6.41 -3.22 -1.68
N HIS A 116 7.55 -3.92 -1.78
CA HIS A 116 8.25 -4.15 -3.06
C HIS A 116 7.35 -4.85 -4.08
N LYS A 117 6.72 -5.97 -3.71
CA LYS A 117 5.78 -6.70 -4.58
C LYS A 117 4.55 -5.85 -4.93
N GLY A 118 4.14 -4.97 -4.02
CA GLY A 118 3.10 -3.98 -4.25
C GLY A 118 3.50 -2.91 -5.27
N GLY A 119 4.80 -2.73 -5.56
CA GLY A 119 5.31 -1.70 -6.48
C GLY A 119 5.82 -0.44 -5.79
N ASP A 120 5.81 -0.37 -4.45
CA ASP A 120 6.42 0.74 -3.71
C ASP A 120 7.88 0.43 -3.36
N LEU A 121 8.74 0.55 -4.37
CA LEU A 121 10.18 0.32 -4.24
C LEU A 121 10.83 1.21 -3.18
N ALA A 122 10.38 2.46 -3.03
CA ALA A 122 10.96 3.38 -2.06
C ALA A 122 10.60 3.00 -0.61
N ALA A 123 9.34 2.60 -0.37
CA ALA A 123 8.93 2.10 0.93
C ALA A 123 9.59 0.75 1.25
N GLY A 124 9.67 -0.15 0.27
CA GLY A 124 10.45 -1.40 0.40
C GLY A 124 11.90 -1.12 0.79
N MET A 125 12.58 -0.23 0.06
CA MET A 125 13.97 0.16 0.32
C MET A 125 14.17 0.74 1.73
N TYR A 126 13.25 1.58 2.20
CA TYR A 126 13.28 2.12 3.56
C TYR A 126 13.33 1.02 4.62
N PHE A 127 12.49 -0.02 4.50
CA PHE A 127 12.48 -1.13 5.44
C PHE A 127 13.66 -2.09 5.27
N TYR A 128 14.22 -2.24 4.08
CA TYR A 128 15.49 -2.97 3.92
C TYR A 128 16.66 -2.25 4.57
N CYS A 129 16.77 -0.92 4.45
CA CYS A 129 17.77 -0.12 5.17
C CYS A 129 17.60 -0.27 6.69
N ARG A 130 16.36 -0.21 7.17
CA ARG A 130 16.04 -0.41 8.58
C ARG A 130 16.44 -1.80 9.06
N SER A 131 16.13 -2.83 8.27
CA SER A 131 16.52 -4.21 8.55
C SER A 131 18.05 -4.33 8.58
N ALA A 132 18.76 -3.72 7.64
CA ALA A 132 20.22 -3.76 7.58
C ALA A 132 20.88 -3.12 8.82
N ASN A 133 20.30 -2.05 9.36
CA ASN A 133 20.77 -1.45 10.61
C ASN A 133 20.63 -2.44 11.79
N VAL A 134 19.50 -3.13 11.89
CA VAL A 134 19.29 -4.15 12.93
C VAL A 134 20.22 -5.35 12.73
N ALA A 135 20.40 -5.79 11.48
CA ALA A 135 21.26 -6.92 11.12
C ALA A 135 22.75 -6.63 11.35
N SER A 136 23.19 -5.37 11.22
CA SER A 136 24.59 -5.00 11.39
C SER A 136 25.16 -5.27 12.79
N CYS A 137 24.27 -5.47 13.78
CA CYS A 137 24.63 -5.83 15.14
C CYS A 137 24.92 -7.33 15.33
N GLU A 138 24.54 -8.19 14.38
CA GLU A 138 24.66 -9.65 14.51
C GLU A 138 25.03 -10.32 13.17
N ALA A 139 26.17 -11.04 13.13
CA ALA A 139 26.57 -11.81 11.97
C ALA A 139 25.66 -13.04 11.79
N THR A 140 24.60 -12.89 11.00
CA THR A 140 23.59 -13.93 10.79
C THR A 140 23.31 -14.12 9.29
N PRO A 141 22.87 -15.32 8.85
CA PRO A 141 22.41 -15.55 7.48
C PRO A 141 21.30 -14.57 7.05
N VAL A 142 20.51 -14.10 8.01
CA VAL A 142 19.42 -13.12 7.78
C VAL A 142 19.98 -11.74 7.44
N ALA A 143 21.15 -11.37 7.97
CA ALA A 143 21.85 -10.16 7.58
C ALA A 143 22.31 -10.22 6.12
N ALA A 144 22.89 -11.35 5.68
CA ALA A 144 23.29 -11.55 4.30
C ALA A 144 22.09 -11.47 3.33
N GLU A 145 20.97 -12.13 3.66
CA GLU A 145 19.73 -12.03 2.87
C GLU A 145 19.18 -10.59 2.81
N THR A 146 19.28 -9.85 3.91
CA THR A 146 18.88 -8.43 3.96
C THR A 146 19.72 -7.58 3.02
N PHE A 147 21.05 -7.70 3.06
CA PHE A 147 21.95 -6.97 2.16
C PHE A 147 21.73 -7.38 0.70
N TYR A 148 21.48 -8.66 0.44
CA TYR A 148 21.14 -9.14 -0.91
C TYR A 148 19.89 -8.45 -1.46
N LYS A 149 18.77 -8.49 -0.72
CA LYS A 149 17.50 -7.87 -1.15
C LYS A 149 17.60 -6.35 -1.28
N MET A 150 18.35 -5.71 -0.39
CA MET A 150 18.64 -4.27 -0.46
C MET A 150 19.44 -3.92 -1.72
N GLY A 151 20.45 -4.73 -2.06
CA GLY A 151 21.24 -4.57 -3.28
C GLY A 151 20.39 -4.68 -4.54
N MET A 152 19.51 -5.68 -4.61
CA MET A 152 18.59 -5.88 -5.73
C MET A 152 17.68 -4.67 -5.96
N ILE A 153 17.06 -4.13 -4.91
CA ILE A 153 16.18 -2.95 -5.04
C ILE A 153 16.95 -1.70 -5.44
N LYS A 154 18.18 -1.51 -4.94
CA LYS A 154 19.02 -0.40 -5.40
C LYS A 154 19.30 -0.49 -6.90
N THR A 155 19.59 -1.68 -7.40
CA THR A 155 19.75 -1.91 -8.85
C THR A 155 18.46 -1.61 -9.62
N GLU A 156 17.29 -2.03 -9.11
CA GLU A 156 15.98 -1.70 -9.71
C GLU A 156 15.71 -0.18 -9.72
N LEU A 157 16.20 0.53 -8.71
CA LEU A 157 16.15 1.99 -8.61
C LEU A 157 17.25 2.71 -9.42
N MET A 158 18.01 1.98 -10.25
CA MET A 158 19.13 2.48 -11.05
C MET A 158 20.31 3.03 -10.22
N ASP A 159 20.34 2.79 -8.90
CA ASP A 159 21.52 3.00 -8.05
C ASP A 159 22.46 1.79 -8.19
N LEU A 160 23.12 1.69 -9.35
CA LEU A 160 23.98 0.56 -9.68
C LEU A 160 25.21 0.47 -8.76
N GLN A 161 25.84 1.60 -8.48
CA GLN A 161 27.03 1.66 -7.61
C GLN A 161 26.65 1.28 -6.17
N GLY A 162 25.57 1.85 -5.64
CA GLY A 162 25.06 1.49 -4.32
C GLY A 162 24.60 0.03 -4.27
N GLY A 163 24.03 -0.50 -5.35
CA GLY A 163 23.67 -1.91 -5.49
C GLY A 163 24.87 -2.83 -5.34
N ILE A 164 25.94 -2.61 -6.11
CA ILE A 164 27.19 -3.38 -6.06
C ILE A 164 27.76 -3.40 -4.65
N ILE A 165 27.96 -2.21 -4.04
CA ILE A 165 28.52 -2.08 -2.68
C ILE A 165 27.65 -2.84 -1.66
N THR A 166 26.34 -2.85 -1.83
CA THR A 166 25.43 -3.53 -0.90
C THR A 166 25.48 -5.05 -1.09
N LEU A 167 25.57 -5.52 -2.34
CA LEU A 167 25.71 -6.95 -2.65
C LEU A 167 27.04 -7.53 -2.17
N GLU A 168 28.13 -6.77 -2.21
CA GLU A 168 29.42 -7.19 -1.64
C GLU A 168 29.33 -7.47 -0.13
N ARG A 169 28.43 -6.78 0.60
CA ARG A 169 28.20 -7.02 2.04
C ARG A 169 27.35 -8.26 2.31
N ALA A 170 26.77 -8.87 1.28
CA ALA A 170 25.99 -10.09 1.39
C ALA A 170 26.82 -11.38 1.22
N LEU A 171 28.09 -11.24 0.79
CA LEU A 171 29.05 -12.34 0.58
C LEU A 171 29.89 -12.58 1.84
#